data_AF-A0A0C3P0S2-F1
#
_entry.id   AF-A0A0C3P0S2-F1
#
_cell.length_a   1.000
_cell.length_b   1.000
_cell.length_c   1.000
_cell.angle_alpha   90.00
_cell.angle_beta   90.00
_cell.angle_gamma   90.00
#
_symmetry.space_group_name_H-M   'P 1'
#
loop_
_entity.id
_entity.type
_entity.pdbx_description
1 polymer ?
#
loop_
_entity_poly.entity_id
_entity_poly.type
_entity_poly.pdbx_seq_one_letter_code
_entity_poly.pdbx_strand_id
1 'polypeptide(L)'
;NALRDILRTCDGVVSGSTALRVLLPANDAYSTSWSPTDLDIYVPFRLLTLIACLLDGQGYQLQLRTPVDVAGYAGSSIHSVLAFSKGHYKIDVVVSVNTASIAPVFQFHTTAIMNFVTA
;
A
#
# COMPACT_ATOMS: atom_id res chain seq x y z
N ASN A 1 -16.98 -0.57 -0.01
CA ASN A 1 -16.93 0.64 -0.87
C ASN A 1 -16.12 1.80 -0.27
N ALA A 2 -16.06 2.02 1.05
CA ALA A 2 -15.28 3.12 1.65
C ALA A 2 -13.77 3.12 1.34
N LEU A 3 -13.10 1.96 1.35
CA LEU A 3 -11.66 1.88 1.05
C LEU A 3 -11.31 2.37 -0.37
N ARG A 4 -12.18 2.11 -1.36
CA ARG A 4 -11.99 2.59 -2.73
C ARG A 4 -12.05 4.12 -2.81
N ASP A 5 -12.93 4.74 -2.03
CA ASP A 5 -13.05 6.20 -1.97
C ASP A 5 -11.83 6.83 -1.29
N ILE A 6 -11.27 6.16 -0.27
CA ILE A 6 -9.98 6.54 0.33
C ILE A 6 -8.87 6.49 -0.72
N LEU A 7 -8.76 5.41 -1.49
CA LEU A 7 -7.75 5.30 -2.55
C LEU A 7 -7.87 6.45 -3.56
N ARG A 8 -9.07 6.79 -4.03
CA ARG A 8 -9.24 7.92 -4.96
C ARG A 8 -8.92 9.28 -4.35
N THR A 9 -9.32 9.48 -3.10
CA THR A 9 -9.11 10.75 -2.39
C THR A 9 -7.63 10.98 -2.07
N CYS A 10 -6.86 9.91 -1.90
CA CYS A 10 -5.46 9.95 -1.48
C CYS A 10 -4.46 9.67 -2.62
N ASP A 11 -4.89 9.67 -3.88
CA ASP A 11 -4.07 9.20 -5.02
C ASP A 11 -3.42 7.83 -4.75
N GLY A 12 -4.15 6.96 -4.07
CA GLY A 12 -3.70 5.67 -3.57
C GLY A 12 -3.49 4.66 -4.69
N VAL A 13 -2.30 4.06 -4.71
CA VAL A 13 -1.92 2.97 -5.61
C VAL A 13 -1.78 1.71 -4.79
N VAL A 14 -2.45 0.63 -5.19
CA VAL A 14 -2.30 -0.67 -4.53
C VAL A 14 -1.26 -1.49 -5.28
N SER A 15 -0.35 -2.14 -4.57
CA SER A 15 0.68 -3.02 -5.15
C SER A 15 0.76 -4.33 -4.32
N GLY A 16 1.76 -5.16 -4.59
CA GLY A 16 2.04 -6.37 -3.84
C GLY A 16 1.08 -7.53 -4.14
N SER A 17 0.85 -8.37 -3.13
CA SER A 17 0.09 -9.62 -3.25
C SER A 17 -1.39 -9.36 -3.57
N THR A 18 -1.97 -8.30 -2.99
CA THR A 18 -3.37 -7.91 -3.26
C THR A 18 -3.56 -7.43 -4.69
N ALA A 19 -2.67 -6.57 -5.21
CA ALA A 19 -2.74 -6.16 -6.62
C ALA A 19 -2.56 -7.35 -7.57
N LEU A 20 -1.61 -8.26 -7.28
CA LEU A 20 -1.44 -9.48 -8.06
C LEU A 20 -2.71 -10.33 -8.08
N ARG A 21 -3.37 -10.51 -6.93
CA ARG A 21 -4.61 -11.29 -6.82
C ARG A 21 -5.74 -10.71 -7.67
N VAL A 22 -5.80 -9.38 -7.82
CA VAL A 22 -6.76 -8.69 -8.68
C VAL A 22 -6.45 -8.88 -10.16
N LEU A 23 -5.16 -8.90 -10.54
CA LEU A 23 -4.71 -9.02 -11.92
C LEU A 23 -4.78 -10.46 -12.46
N LEU A 24 -4.70 -11.47 -11.59
CA LEU A 24 -4.75 -12.87 -11.99
C LEU A 24 -6.18 -13.32 -12.35
N PRO A 25 -6.36 -14.07 -13.45
CA PRO A 25 -7.67 -14.60 -13.83
C PRO A 25 -8.22 -15.56 -12.78
N ALA A 26 -9.54 -15.51 -12.58
CA ALA A 26 -10.28 -16.42 -11.72
C ALA A 26 -10.55 -17.73 -12.47
N ASN A 27 -9.53 -18.54 -12.72
CA ASN A 27 -9.66 -19.84 -13.36
C ASN A 27 -8.96 -20.94 -12.55
N ASP A 28 -9.55 -22.14 -12.57
CA ASP A 28 -9.17 -23.27 -11.72
C ASP A 28 -7.73 -23.78 -11.97
N ALA A 29 -7.13 -23.44 -13.12
CA ALA A 29 -5.73 -23.71 -13.41
C ALA A 29 -4.75 -22.93 -12.51
N TYR A 30 -5.18 -21.79 -11.97
CA TYR A 30 -4.50 -21.00 -10.95
C TYR A 30 -5.33 -20.98 -9.67
N SER A 31 -5.98 -22.10 -9.32
CA SER A 31 -6.59 -22.34 -8.00
C SER A 31 -5.49 -22.26 -6.92
N THR A 32 -5.05 -21.06 -6.63
CA THR A 32 -3.98 -20.80 -5.72
C THR A 32 -4.54 -20.78 -4.33
N SER A 33 -4.10 -21.72 -3.50
CA SER A 33 -4.38 -21.81 -2.07
C SER A 33 -3.87 -20.60 -1.26
N TRP A 34 -3.18 -19.65 -1.90
CA TRP A 34 -2.72 -18.43 -1.25
C TRP A 34 -3.79 -17.34 -1.31
N SER A 35 -3.87 -16.59 -0.21
CA SER A 35 -4.65 -15.36 -0.12
C SER A 35 -3.73 -14.26 0.42
N PRO A 36 -3.85 -13.02 -0.07
CA PRO A 36 -3.09 -11.91 0.47
C PRO A 36 -3.48 -11.69 1.94
N THR A 37 -2.48 -11.49 2.80
CA THR A 37 -2.66 -11.30 4.25
C THR A 37 -2.69 -9.84 4.68
N ASP A 38 -2.29 -8.95 3.77
CA ASP A 38 -2.08 -7.53 3.94
C ASP A 38 -2.40 -6.78 2.64
N LEU A 39 -2.54 -5.46 2.78
CA LEU A 39 -2.79 -4.55 1.68
C LEU A 39 -1.73 -3.45 1.69
N ASP A 40 -0.90 -3.40 0.64
CA ASP A 40 0.05 -2.33 0.44
C ASP A 40 -0.58 -1.16 -0.34
N ILE A 41 -0.61 0.03 0.27
CA ILE A 41 -1.10 1.26 -0.36
C ILE A 41 0.05 2.26 -0.46
N TYR A 42 0.29 2.76 -1.66
CA TYR A 42 1.26 3.80 -1.93
C TYR A 42 0.55 5.14 -2.07
N VAL A 43 1.07 6.19 -1.43
CA VAL A 43 0.51 7.56 -1.45
C VAL A 43 1.63 8.60 -1.56
N PRO A 44 1.37 9.82 -2.03
CA PRO A 44 2.37 10.88 -2.02
C PRO A 44 2.47 11.51 -0.62
N PHE A 45 3.67 11.99 -0.24
CA PHE A 45 3.92 12.56 1.09
C PHE A 45 2.91 13.65 1.51
N ARG A 46 2.49 14.50 0.57
CA ARG A 46 1.51 15.57 0.83
C ARG A 46 0.15 15.05 1.34
N LEU A 47 -0.19 13.79 1.09
CA LEU A 47 -1.46 13.16 1.48
C LEU A 47 -1.31 12.19 2.65
N LEU A 48 -0.12 12.08 3.27
CA LEU A 48 0.14 11.21 4.43
C LEU A 48 -0.89 11.42 5.54
N THR A 49 -1.07 12.68 5.98
CA THR A 49 -1.99 12.99 7.07
C THR A 49 -3.44 12.67 6.70
N LEU A 50 -3.82 12.92 5.45
CA LEU A 50 -5.18 12.67 4.97
C LEU A 50 -5.51 11.17 5.00
N ILE A 51 -4.65 10.32 4.43
CA ILE A 51 -4.90 8.87 4.45
C ILE A 51 -4.90 8.32 5.88
N ALA A 52 -4.02 8.82 6.75
CA ALA A 52 -4.00 8.41 8.16
C ALA A 52 -5.32 8.74 8.86
N CYS A 53 -5.84 9.96 8.70
CA CYS A 53 -7.13 10.36 9.26
C CYS A 53 -8.31 9.57 8.69
N LEU A 54 -8.32 9.30 7.38
CA LEU A 54 -9.39 8.52 6.75
C LEU A 54 -9.39 7.06 7.20
N LEU A 55 -8.20 6.44 7.33
CA LEU A 55 -8.07 5.07 7.84
C LEU A 55 -8.49 4.98 9.32
N ASP A 56 -8.06 5.94 10.13
CA ASP A 56 -8.49 6.06 11.54
C ASP A 56 -10.01 6.20 11.65
N GLY A 57 -10.63 7.05 10.82
CA GLY A 57 -12.09 7.19 10.73
C GLY A 57 -12.82 5.92 10.27
N GLN A 58 -12.13 4.99 9.61
CA GLN A 58 -12.65 3.65 9.29
C GLN A 58 -12.36 2.60 10.39
N GLY A 59 -11.75 3.02 11.50
CA GLY A 59 -11.40 2.17 12.65
C GLY A 59 -10.11 1.38 12.48
N TYR A 60 -9.23 1.77 11.55
CA TYR A 60 -7.88 1.23 11.47
C TYR A 60 -6.96 1.98 12.41
N GLN A 61 -6.31 1.26 13.31
CA GLN A 61 -5.38 1.82 14.27
C GLN A 61 -3.96 1.74 13.72
N LEU A 62 -3.24 2.86 13.79
CA LEU A 62 -1.81 2.90 13.50
C LEU A 62 -1.08 1.99 14.50
N GLN A 63 -0.49 0.91 14.01
CA GLN A 63 0.44 0.12 14.81
C GLN A 63 1.71 0.93 14.99
N LEU A 64 2.28 0.87 16.19
CA LEU A 64 3.44 1.66 16.65
C LEU A 64 4.39 1.96 15.49
N ARG A 65 4.71 3.25 15.25
CA ARG A 65 5.68 3.66 14.24
C ARG A 65 6.99 2.95 14.54
N THR A 66 7.25 1.80 13.93
CA THR A 66 8.62 1.35 13.78
C THR A 66 9.29 2.52 13.04
N PRO A 67 10.33 3.14 13.59
CA PRO A 67 11.16 4.00 12.79
C PRO A 67 11.70 3.07 11.73
N VAL A 68 11.04 3.01 10.57
CA VAL A 68 11.65 2.38 9.43
C VAL A 68 12.88 3.21 9.22
N ASP A 69 14.02 2.60 9.49
CA ASP A 69 15.30 3.28 9.54
C ASP A 69 15.39 4.09 8.26
N VAL A 70 15.26 5.41 8.38
CA VAL A 70 15.20 6.31 7.23
C VAL A 70 16.51 6.17 6.43
N ALA A 71 17.58 5.69 7.09
CA ALA A 71 18.82 5.27 6.46
C ALA A 71 18.65 4.10 5.47
N GLY A 72 17.75 3.14 5.74
CA GLY A 72 17.44 2.02 4.85
C GLY A 72 16.72 2.41 3.56
N TYR A 73 16.14 3.61 3.52
CA TYR A 73 15.49 4.20 2.35
C TYR A 73 16.27 5.38 1.76
N ALA A 74 17.49 5.65 2.24
CA ALA A 74 18.33 6.70 1.69
C ALA A 74 18.59 6.45 0.18
N GLY A 75 18.23 7.41 -0.67
CA GLY A 75 18.29 7.28 -2.14
C GLY A 75 17.10 6.55 -2.78
N SER A 76 16.10 6.14 -2.00
CA SER A 76 14.83 5.60 -2.52
C SER A 76 13.76 6.69 -2.68
N SER A 77 12.66 6.34 -3.32
CA SER A 77 11.46 7.16 -3.48
C SER A 77 10.50 7.00 -2.29
N ILE A 78 10.88 6.24 -1.25
CA ILE A 78 10.09 5.99 -0.05
C ILE A 78 10.49 7.00 1.04
N HIS A 79 9.51 7.74 1.53
CA HIS A 79 9.65 8.65 2.67
C HIS A 79 9.47 7.91 4.00
N SER A 80 8.42 7.08 4.11
CA SER A 80 8.09 6.34 5.34
C SER A 80 7.10 5.23 5.04
N VAL A 81 7.00 4.23 5.92
CA VAL A 81 5.93 3.23 5.88
C VAL A 81 5.13 3.30 7.18
N LEU A 82 3.80 3.29 7.09
CA LEU A 82 2.89 3.31 8.24
C LEU A 82 2.05 2.02 8.25
N ALA A 83 2.19 1.22 9.29
CA ALA A 83 1.40 -0.01 9.44
C ALA A 83 0.10 0.27 10.18
N PHE A 84 -1.03 -0.09 9.59
CA PHE A 84 -2.38 0.05 10.16
C PHE A 84 -3.04 -1.32 10.34
N SER A 85 -3.87 -1.45 11.37
CA SER A 85 -4.59 -2.70 11.63
C SER A 85 -6.02 -2.49 12.11
N LYS A 86 -6.90 -3.42 11.75
CA LYS A 86 -8.29 -3.50 12.23
C LYS A 86 -8.65 -4.97 12.41
N GLY A 87 -8.51 -5.49 13.63
CA GLY A 87 -8.64 -6.93 13.87
C GLY A 87 -7.61 -7.72 13.08
N HIS A 88 -8.06 -8.61 12.18
CA HIS A 88 -7.17 -9.40 11.30
C HIS A 88 -6.75 -8.68 10.02
N TYR A 89 -7.33 -7.52 9.71
CA TYR A 89 -6.99 -6.75 8.51
C TYR A 89 -5.75 -5.88 8.78
N LYS A 90 -4.79 -5.91 7.86
CA LYS A 90 -3.56 -5.12 7.90
C LYS A 90 -3.42 -4.29 6.63
N ILE A 91 -2.99 -3.04 6.78
CA ILE A 91 -2.70 -2.12 5.68
C ILE A 91 -1.34 -1.49 5.92
N ASP A 92 -0.42 -1.65 4.98
CA ASP A 92 0.86 -0.95 5.00
C ASP A 92 0.80 0.23 4.03
N VAL A 93 0.92 1.44 4.56
CA VAL A 93 0.90 2.67 3.78
C VAL A 93 2.34 3.11 3.50
N VAL A 94 2.77 2.91 2.27
CA VAL A 94 4.08 3.34 1.76
C VAL A 94 3.96 4.77 1.25
N VAL A 95 4.60 5.71 1.95
CA VAL A 95 4.57 7.12 1.59
C VAL A 95 5.72 7.41 0.64
N SER A 96 5.43 7.95 -0.54
CA SER A 96 6.45 8.38 -1.50
C SER A 96 6.95 9.79 -1.19
N VAL A 97 8.26 10.00 -1.37
CA VAL A 97 8.89 11.34 -1.40
C VAL A 97 8.35 12.17 -2.58
N ASN A 98 7.95 11.52 -3.67
CA ASN A 98 7.53 12.18 -4.90
C ASN A 98 6.04 12.57 -4.88
N THR A 99 5.65 13.44 -5.80
CA THR A 99 4.24 13.78 -6.03
C THR A 99 3.42 12.62 -6.58
N ALA A 100 4.09 11.66 -7.23
CA ALA A 100 3.49 10.46 -7.78
C ALA A 100 3.65 9.27 -6.82
N SER A 101 2.53 8.72 -6.36
CA SER A 101 2.46 7.57 -5.44
C SER A 101 3.17 6.32 -5.97
N ILE A 102 3.21 6.14 -7.29
CA ILE A 102 3.76 4.95 -7.94
C ILE A 102 5.30 4.92 -7.98
N ALA A 103 5.98 6.03 -7.73
CA ALA A 103 7.44 6.11 -7.91
C ALA A 103 8.23 5.03 -7.14
N PRO A 104 7.88 4.66 -5.88
CA PRO A 104 8.53 3.57 -5.17
C PRO A 104 8.34 2.21 -5.83
N VAL A 105 7.18 1.95 -6.45
CA VAL A 105 6.87 0.65 -7.11
C VAL A 105 7.87 0.39 -8.23
N PHE A 106 8.25 1.42 -8.98
CA PHE A 106 9.23 1.29 -10.05
C PHE A 106 10.63 0.94 -9.54
N GLN A 107 10.98 1.24 -8.29
CA GLN A 107 12.30 0.90 -7.74
C GLN A 107 12.43 -0.57 -7.36
N PHE A 108 11.33 -1.32 -7.27
CA PHE A 108 11.32 -2.76 -7.06
C PHE A 108 11.49 -3.56 -8.37
N HIS A 109 12.37 -3.08 -9.26
CA HIS A 109 12.65 -3.71 -10.56
C HIS A 109 12.86 -5.22 -10.46
N THR A 110 12.20 -5.97 -11.36
CA THR A 110 12.38 -7.43 -11.49
C THR A 110 11.87 -8.23 -10.28
N THR A 111 10.99 -7.67 -9.46
CA THR A 111 10.31 -8.39 -8.37
C THR A 111 8.83 -8.63 -8.67
N ALA A 112 8.22 -9.59 -7.99
CA ALA A 112 6.78 -9.83 -8.06
C ALA A 112 5.92 -8.64 -7.56
N ILE A 113 6.56 -7.63 -6.94
CA ILE A 113 5.95 -6.40 -6.42
C ILE A 113 5.83 -5.33 -7.52
N MET A 114 6.46 -5.51 -8.70
CA MET A 114 6.27 -4.62 -9.86
C MET A 114 4.92 -4.87 -10.54
N ASN A 115 3.85 -4.74 -9.77
CA ASN A 115 2.47 -4.74 -10.19
C ASN A 115 1.78 -3.57 -9.48
N PHE A 116 0.69 -3.06 -10.06
CA PHE A 116 -0.13 -2.09 -9.35
C PHE A 116 -1.53 -2.01 -9.93
N VAL A 117 -2.46 -1.56 -9.11
CA VAL A 117 -3.83 -1.18 -9.51
C VAL A 117 -4.18 0.16 -8.86
N THR A 118 -4.97 0.97 -9.57
CA THR A 118 -5.46 2.28 -9.11
C THR A 118 -6.99 2.32 -9.15
N ALA A 119 -7.62 3.17 -8.35
CA ALA A 119 -9.06 3.14 -8.07
C ALA A 119 -9.97 3.91 -9.05
#